data_AF-A0A553RQB3-F1
#
_entry.id   AF-A0A553RQB3-F1
#
_cell.length_a   1.000
_cell.length_b   1.000
_cell.length_c   1.000
_cell.angle_alpha   90.00
_cell.angle_beta   90.00
_cell.angle_gamma   90.00
#
_symmetry.space_group_name_H-M   'P 1'
#
loop_
_entity.id
_entity.type
_entity.pdbx_description
1 polymer ?
#
loop_
_entity_poly.entity_id
_entity_poly.type
_entity_poly.pdbx_seq_one_letter_code
_entity_poly.pdbx_strand_id
1 'polypeptide(L)'
;MDTESALFYRQLPKVELHAHLNGSVSSETMDLLMKRKPHLNIERGMTAILREQRRSLDECFQVFKVIHQLVDSGEDILLVAKAVIQEFAADGVKYLELRSTPREVTETGLTKQIYIETVLEAIRQCKQEGVDIDVRFLVAVDRRHGPEVAMETVKLAEDFMLCSGGTVVGLDLSGDPTVSSI
;
A
#
# COMPACT_ATOMS: atom_id res chain seq x y z
N MET A 1 3.58 -20.71 -19.23
CA MET A 1 2.55 -20.27 -20.18
C MET A 1 1.30 -20.01 -19.38
N ASP A 2 0.73 -18.82 -19.50
CA ASP A 2 -0.57 -18.51 -18.89
C ASP A 2 -1.63 -19.45 -19.48
N THR A 3 -2.49 -20.00 -18.63
CA THR A 3 -3.61 -20.83 -19.09
C THR A 3 -4.63 -19.97 -19.83
N GLU A 4 -5.45 -20.59 -20.68
CA GLU A 4 -6.54 -19.90 -21.37
C GLU A 4 -7.46 -19.15 -20.37
N SER A 5 -7.73 -19.77 -19.22
CA SER A 5 -8.48 -19.14 -18.13
C SER A 5 -7.76 -17.92 -17.54
N ALA A 6 -6.44 -17.95 -17.37
CA ALA A 6 -5.68 -16.81 -16.85
C ALA A 6 -5.74 -15.60 -17.81
N LEU A 7 -5.64 -15.84 -19.12
CA LEU A 7 -5.81 -14.80 -20.13
C LEU A 7 -7.22 -14.21 -20.10
N PHE A 8 -8.25 -15.07 -19.99
CA PHE A 8 -9.63 -14.62 -19.85
C PHE A 8 -9.83 -13.72 -18.62
N TYR A 9 -9.35 -14.13 -17.44
CA TYR A 9 -9.47 -13.32 -16.22
C TYR A 9 -8.73 -11.99 -16.29
N ARG A 10 -7.55 -11.95 -16.92
CA ARG A 10 -6.79 -10.71 -17.10
C ARG A 10 -7.50 -9.73 -18.04
N GLN A 11 -8.18 -10.23 -19.07
CA GLN A 11 -8.94 -9.39 -20.01
C GLN A 11 -10.23 -8.80 -19.43
N LEU A 12 -10.78 -9.38 -18.37
CA LEU A 12 -11.97 -8.82 -17.73
C LEU A 12 -11.64 -7.45 -17.09
N PRO A 13 -12.43 -6.40 -17.34
CA PRO A 13 -12.29 -5.15 -16.62
C PRO A 13 -12.69 -5.37 -15.15
N LYS A 14 -11.76 -5.12 -14.23
CA LYS A 14 -11.95 -5.36 -12.79
C LYS A 14 -12.00 -4.06 -12.00
N VAL A 15 -12.66 -4.13 -10.85
CA VAL A 15 -12.71 -3.08 -9.84
C VAL A 15 -12.14 -3.68 -8.56
N GLU A 16 -11.08 -3.09 -8.01
CA GLU A 16 -10.48 -3.47 -6.73
C GLU A 16 -10.80 -2.40 -5.70
N LEU A 17 -11.50 -2.79 -4.63
CA LEU A 17 -11.97 -1.87 -3.61
C LEU A 17 -11.23 -2.04 -2.28
N HIS A 18 -10.44 -3.10 -2.11
CA HIS A 18 -9.78 -3.45 -0.86
C HIS A 18 -8.35 -3.94 -1.09
N ALA A 19 -7.46 -3.01 -1.44
CA ALA A 19 -6.03 -3.29 -1.58
C ALA A 19 -5.19 -2.42 -0.64
N HIS A 20 -4.60 -3.04 0.39
CA HIS A 20 -3.62 -2.36 1.24
C HIS A 20 -2.30 -2.20 0.48
N LEU A 21 -1.77 -0.98 0.41
CA LEU A 21 -0.52 -0.70 -0.32
C LEU A 21 0.63 -1.62 0.10
N ASN A 22 0.94 -1.62 1.41
CA ASN A 22 2.00 -2.49 1.95
C ASN A 22 1.67 -3.99 1.84
N GLY A 23 0.40 -4.36 1.66
CA GLY A 23 -0.02 -5.76 1.48
C GLY A 23 0.00 -6.21 0.02
N SER A 24 0.15 -5.26 -0.92
CA SER A 24 0.11 -5.50 -2.37
C SER A 24 1.51 -5.49 -3.00
N VAL A 25 2.56 -5.37 -2.19
CA VAL A 25 3.95 -5.32 -2.68
C VAL A 25 4.35 -6.68 -3.23
N SER A 26 4.65 -6.74 -4.53
CA SER A 26 5.13 -7.98 -5.16
C SER A 26 6.50 -8.41 -4.66
N SER A 27 6.81 -9.70 -4.80
CA SER A 27 8.14 -10.24 -4.49
C SER A 27 9.25 -9.57 -5.31
N GLU A 28 8.94 -9.14 -6.54
CA GLU A 28 9.88 -8.41 -7.40
C GLU A 28 10.19 -7.02 -6.81
N THR A 29 9.16 -6.29 -6.39
CA THR A 29 9.33 -5.00 -5.72
C THR A 29 10.06 -5.15 -4.38
N MET A 30 9.76 -6.20 -3.61
CA MET A 30 10.50 -6.53 -2.39
C MET A 30 11.98 -6.79 -2.65
N ASP A 31 12.31 -7.55 -3.70
CA ASP A 31 13.70 -7.81 -4.11
C ASP A 31 14.44 -6.52 -4.48
N LEU A 32 13.76 -5.57 -5.14
CA LEU A 32 14.32 -4.27 -5.46
C LEU A 32 14.61 -3.44 -4.19
N LEU A 33 13.67 -3.40 -3.24
CA LEU A 33 13.83 -2.70 -1.96
C LEU A 33 14.98 -3.30 -1.14
N MET A 34 15.08 -4.63 -1.06
CA MET A 34 16.17 -5.30 -0.35
C MET A 34 17.55 -4.97 -0.94
N LYS A 35 17.66 -4.89 -2.28
CA LYS A 35 18.90 -4.47 -2.95
C LYS A 35 19.28 -3.02 -2.66
N ARG A 36 18.31 -2.14 -2.46
CA ARG A 36 18.54 -0.73 -2.07
C ARG A 36 18.98 -0.61 -0.60
N LYS A 37 18.59 -1.55 0.24
CA LYS A 37 18.88 -1.55 1.69
C LYS A 37 19.60 -2.82 2.15
N PRO A 38 20.80 -3.11 1.63
CA PRO A 38 21.53 -4.35 1.95
C PRO A 38 21.93 -4.44 3.43
N HIS A 39 22.03 -3.31 4.13
CA HIS A 39 22.39 -3.23 5.54
C HIS A 39 21.33 -3.82 6.49
N LEU A 40 20.08 -3.98 6.05
CA LEU A 40 19.01 -4.56 6.87
C LEU A 40 19.09 -6.09 6.99
N ASN A 41 19.96 -6.76 6.21
CA ASN A 41 20.19 -8.21 6.25
C ASN A 41 18.90 -9.06 6.25
N ILE A 42 17.90 -8.64 5.46
CA ILE A 42 16.61 -9.33 5.38
C ILE A 42 16.75 -10.55 4.47
N GLU A 43 16.45 -11.73 4.99
CA GLU A 43 16.44 -12.96 4.20
C GLU A 43 15.18 -13.04 3.32
N ARG A 44 15.31 -13.53 2.08
CA ARG A 44 14.18 -13.73 1.14
C ARG A 44 13.04 -14.58 1.72
N GLY A 45 13.35 -15.50 2.63
CA GLY A 45 12.34 -16.32 3.32
C GLY A 45 11.39 -15.51 4.22
N MET A 46 11.79 -14.29 4.61
CA MET A 46 11.00 -13.38 5.44
C MET A 46 10.06 -12.48 4.62
N THR A 47 10.29 -12.35 3.31
CA THR A 47 9.53 -11.46 2.41
C THR A 47 8.59 -12.20 1.47
N ALA A 48 8.84 -13.48 1.21
CA ALA A 48 8.03 -14.29 0.32
C ALA A 48 6.85 -14.95 1.07
N ILE A 49 5.63 -14.54 0.73
CA ILE A 49 4.44 -15.38 0.95
C ILE A 49 4.49 -16.48 -0.12
N LEU A 50 5.08 -17.63 0.22
CA LEU A 50 5.07 -18.78 -0.67
C LEU A 50 3.60 -19.20 -0.90
N ARG A 51 3.22 -19.33 -2.18
CA ARG A 51 1.85 -19.58 -2.70
C ARG A 51 1.07 -20.72 -2.07
N GLU A 52 1.70 -21.56 -1.25
CA GLU A 52 1.14 -22.82 -0.72
C GLU A 52 1.06 -22.88 0.81
N GLN A 53 1.43 -21.81 1.54
CA GLN A 53 1.32 -21.81 3.01
C GLN A 53 0.00 -21.16 3.47
N ARG A 54 -0.86 -21.97 4.12
CA ARG A 54 -1.93 -21.43 4.97
C ARG A 54 -1.27 -20.78 6.18
N ARG A 55 -1.41 -19.47 6.30
CA ARG A 55 -0.84 -18.69 7.39
C ARG A 55 -1.92 -18.19 8.34
N SER A 56 -1.59 -18.10 9.63
CA SER A 56 -2.41 -17.35 10.58
C SER A 56 -2.27 -15.85 10.30
N LEU A 57 -3.20 -15.05 10.82
CA LEU A 57 -3.12 -13.59 10.74
C LEU A 57 -1.81 -13.05 11.33
N ASP A 58 -1.27 -13.72 12.37
CA ASP A 58 -0.01 -13.34 13.02
C ASP A 58 1.18 -13.38 12.05
N GLU A 59 1.26 -14.42 11.21
CA GLU A 59 2.36 -14.55 10.26
C GLU A 59 2.25 -13.52 9.11
N CYS A 60 1.03 -13.11 8.75
CA CYS A 60 0.83 -11.97 7.84
C CYS A 60 1.37 -10.67 8.47
N PHE A 61 1.12 -10.44 9.76
CA PHE A 61 1.65 -9.26 10.47
C PHE A 61 3.19 -9.23 10.55
N GLN A 62 3.87 -10.38 10.54
CA GLN A 62 5.34 -10.41 10.47
C GLN A 62 5.86 -9.90 9.12
N VAL A 63 5.21 -10.27 8.01
CA VAL A 63 5.58 -9.76 6.67
C VAL A 63 5.39 -8.24 6.61
N PHE A 64 4.30 -7.72 7.19
CA PHE A 64 4.10 -6.27 7.27
C PHE A 64 5.22 -5.55 8.03
N LYS A 65 5.78 -6.14 9.10
CA LYS A 65 6.93 -5.54 9.80
C LYS A 65 8.15 -5.42 8.89
N VAL A 66 8.42 -6.44 8.09
CA VAL A 66 9.54 -6.45 7.13
C VAL A 66 9.32 -5.39 6.06
N ILE A 67 8.11 -5.29 5.51
CA ILE A 67 7.76 -4.25 4.53
C ILE A 67 7.89 -2.86 5.16
N HIS A 68 7.48 -2.68 6.41
CA HIS A 68 7.61 -1.40 7.09
C HIS A 68 9.06 -0.96 7.30
N GLN A 69 9.98 -1.89 7.52
CA GLN A 69 11.42 -1.61 7.58
C GLN A 69 12.01 -1.26 6.21
N LEU A 70 11.52 -1.91 5.15
CA LEU A 70 12.00 -1.65 3.79
C LEU A 70 11.43 -0.35 3.22
N VAL A 71 10.24 0.05 3.63
CA VAL A 71 9.53 1.23 3.13
C VAL A 71 9.46 2.26 4.25
N ASP A 72 10.52 3.03 4.45
CA ASP A 72 10.66 4.00 5.55
C ASP A 72 10.87 5.44 5.06
N SER A 73 10.96 5.67 3.75
CA SER A 73 11.20 6.98 3.14
C SER A 73 10.16 7.30 2.07
N GLY A 74 10.03 8.57 1.72
CA GLY A 74 9.18 9.00 0.60
C GLY A 74 9.58 8.35 -0.73
N GLU A 75 10.88 8.16 -0.98
CA GLU A 75 11.34 7.49 -2.21
C GLU A 75 10.85 6.04 -2.29
N ASP A 76 10.91 5.31 -1.17
CA ASP A 76 10.45 3.92 -1.13
C ASP A 76 8.93 3.84 -1.31
N ILE A 77 8.17 4.76 -0.70
CA ILE A 77 6.71 4.82 -0.85
C ILE A 77 6.32 5.12 -2.29
N LEU A 78 6.99 6.08 -2.93
CA LEU A 78 6.75 6.44 -4.33
C LEU A 78 7.00 5.23 -5.24
N LEU A 79 8.14 4.55 -5.05
CA LEU A 79 8.49 3.35 -5.80
C LEU A 79 7.43 2.25 -5.64
N VAL A 80 7.05 1.96 -4.40
CA VAL A 80 6.08 0.90 -4.09
C VAL A 80 4.69 1.23 -4.61
N ALA A 81 4.20 2.46 -4.41
CA ALA A 81 2.89 2.87 -4.90
C ALA A 81 2.80 2.81 -6.43
N LYS A 82 3.84 3.28 -7.15
CA LYS A 82 3.86 3.16 -8.61
C LYS A 82 3.86 1.72 -9.08
N ALA A 83 4.71 0.86 -8.48
CA ALA A 83 4.77 -0.55 -8.83
C ALA A 83 3.41 -1.24 -8.62
N VAL A 84 2.78 -1.05 -7.47
CA VAL A 84 1.47 -1.62 -7.15
C VAL A 84 0.39 -1.17 -8.14
N ILE A 85 0.33 0.13 -8.47
CA ILE A 85 -0.64 0.65 -9.44
C ILE A 85 -0.42 0.04 -10.84
N GLN A 86 0.83 -0.05 -11.28
CA GLN A 86 1.20 -0.63 -12.58
C GLN A 86 0.86 -2.12 -12.65
N GLU A 87 1.11 -2.86 -11.57
CA GLU A 87 0.78 -4.29 -11.48
C GLU A 87 -0.74 -4.54 -11.49
N PHE A 88 -1.54 -3.74 -10.77
CA PHE A 88 -3.00 -3.82 -10.85
C PHE A 88 -3.53 -3.50 -12.25
N ALA A 89 -2.98 -2.48 -12.90
CA ALA A 89 -3.35 -2.15 -14.28
C ALA A 89 -2.97 -3.28 -15.25
N ALA A 90 -1.79 -3.88 -15.08
CA ALA A 90 -1.34 -5.02 -15.88
C ALA A 90 -2.20 -6.28 -15.67
N ASP A 91 -2.80 -6.43 -14.48
CA ASP A 91 -3.77 -7.49 -14.22
C ASP A 91 -5.18 -7.18 -14.78
N GLY A 92 -5.43 -5.99 -15.33
CA GLY A 92 -6.69 -5.60 -15.96
C GLY A 92 -7.68 -4.90 -15.02
N VAL A 93 -7.22 -4.40 -13.87
CA VAL A 93 -8.01 -3.52 -13.00
C VAL A 93 -8.15 -2.15 -13.66
N LYS A 94 -9.38 -1.65 -13.71
CA LYS A 94 -9.73 -0.34 -14.29
C LYS A 94 -10.04 0.71 -13.23
N TYR A 95 -10.40 0.29 -12.03
CA TYR A 95 -10.62 1.17 -10.89
C TYR A 95 -10.05 0.54 -9.63
N LEU A 96 -9.24 1.31 -8.90
CA LEU A 96 -8.58 0.89 -7.67
C LEU A 96 -8.83 1.90 -6.54
N GLU A 97 -9.44 1.44 -5.45
CA GLU A 97 -9.41 2.14 -4.16
C GLU A 97 -8.24 1.59 -3.33
N LEU A 98 -7.09 2.23 -3.50
CA LEU A 98 -5.89 1.91 -2.75
C LEU A 98 -6.01 2.45 -1.33
N ARG A 99 -5.70 1.63 -0.33
CA ARG A 99 -5.73 2.03 1.08
C ARG A 99 -4.37 1.89 1.73
N SER A 100 -4.01 2.82 2.61
CA SER A 100 -2.79 2.69 3.41
C SER A 100 -2.88 3.48 4.70
N THR A 101 -2.24 2.95 5.74
CA THR A 101 -2.07 3.65 7.03
C THR A 101 -0.88 4.61 6.91
N PRO A 102 -1.08 5.93 7.02
CA PRO A 102 0.03 6.87 7.01
C PRO A 102 0.98 6.60 8.17
N ARG A 103 2.28 6.55 7.87
CA ARG A 103 3.34 6.27 8.85
C ARG A 103 4.24 7.47 9.06
N GLU A 104 4.84 7.50 10.24
CA GLU A 104 5.87 8.45 10.61
C GLU A 104 7.14 7.67 10.98
N VAL A 105 8.29 8.11 10.47
CA VAL A 105 9.61 7.55 10.75
C VAL A 105 10.57 8.72 10.96
N THR A 106 10.96 8.95 12.21
CA THR A 106 11.75 10.13 12.59
C THR A 106 13.14 10.11 11.97
N GLU A 107 13.74 8.93 11.84
CA GLU A 107 15.11 8.73 11.33
C GLU A 107 15.26 9.17 9.88
N THR A 108 14.21 9.03 9.07
CA THR A 108 14.17 9.41 7.65
C THR A 108 13.45 10.74 7.42
N GLY A 109 12.88 11.33 8.46
CA GLY A 109 12.05 12.54 8.37
C GLY A 109 10.68 12.31 7.70
N LEU A 110 10.26 11.05 7.53
CA LEU A 110 8.97 10.73 6.95
C LEU A 110 7.86 11.07 7.95
N THR A 111 6.96 11.98 7.58
CA THR A 111 5.77 12.31 8.37
C THR A 111 4.52 11.68 7.73
N LYS A 112 3.42 11.58 8.51
CA LYS A 112 2.12 11.12 7.97
C LYS A 112 1.66 11.96 6.76
N GLN A 113 1.94 13.27 6.78
CA GLN A 113 1.61 14.16 5.68
C GLN A 113 2.44 13.85 4.43
N ILE A 114 3.77 13.77 4.56
CA ILE A 114 4.67 13.41 3.45
C ILE A 114 4.29 12.05 2.88
N TYR A 115 3.91 11.09 3.75
CA TYR A 115 3.43 9.78 3.32
C TYR A 115 2.25 9.90 2.34
N ILE A 116 1.20 10.64 2.71
CA ILE A 116 0.00 10.80 1.88
C ILE A 116 0.35 11.55 0.59
N GLU A 117 1.08 12.66 0.69
CA GLU A 117 1.54 13.45 -0.47
C GLU A 117 2.30 12.57 -1.47
N THR A 118 3.16 11.70 -0.97
CA THR A 118 3.96 10.78 -1.81
C THR A 118 3.09 9.75 -2.52
N VAL A 119 2.06 9.20 -1.86
CA VAL A 119 1.12 8.28 -2.51
C VAL A 119 0.29 9.01 -3.57
N LEU A 120 -0.18 10.22 -3.29
CA LEU A 120 -0.90 11.05 -4.28
C LEU A 120 -0.01 11.40 -5.47
N GLU A 121 1.27 11.68 -5.23
CA GLU A 121 2.26 11.91 -6.27
C GLU A 121 2.46 10.67 -7.14
N ALA A 122 2.52 9.47 -6.56
CA ALA A 122 2.57 8.21 -7.31
C ALA A 122 1.37 8.05 -8.24
N ILE A 123 0.15 8.27 -7.71
CA ILE A 123 -1.10 8.23 -8.49
C ILE A 123 -1.05 9.23 -9.65
N ARG A 124 -0.61 10.47 -9.37
CA ARG A 124 -0.49 11.53 -10.36
C ARG A 124 0.51 11.15 -11.47
N GLN A 125 1.66 10.60 -11.12
CA GLN A 125 2.69 10.15 -12.08
C GLN A 125 2.17 9.01 -12.95
N CYS A 126 1.55 7.97 -12.37
CA CYS A 126 0.99 6.88 -13.15
C CYS A 126 -0.07 7.37 -14.15
N LYS A 127 -0.92 8.31 -13.75
CA LYS A 127 -1.89 8.94 -14.66
C LYS A 127 -1.21 9.69 -15.81
N GLN A 128 -0.15 10.43 -15.54
CA GLN A 128 0.62 11.16 -16.56
C GLN A 128 1.38 10.24 -17.51
N GLU A 129 1.85 9.10 -17.00
CA GLU A 129 2.49 8.04 -17.78
C GLU A 129 1.49 7.24 -18.63
N GLY A 130 0.18 7.52 -18.52
CA GLY A 130 -0.86 6.89 -19.31
C GLY A 130 -1.20 5.47 -18.85
N VAL A 131 -0.96 5.13 -17.58
CA VAL A 131 -1.37 3.85 -17.01
C VAL A 131 -2.91 3.77 -17.03
N ASP A 132 -3.45 2.73 -17.66
CA ASP A 132 -4.89 2.57 -17.93
C ASP A 132 -5.68 2.01 -16.72
N ILE A 133 -5.72 2.83 -15.67
CA ILE A 133 -6.43 2.58 -14.39
C ILE A 133 -6.80 3.91 -13.72
N ASP A 134 -8.02 4.03 -13.17
CA ASP A 134 -8.39 5.13 -12.27
C ASP A 134 -8.10 4.73 -10.82
N VAL A 135 -7.37 5.57 -10.09
CA VAL A 135 -6.94 5.26 -8.72
C VAL A 135 -7.45 6.32 -7.76
N ARG A 136 -8.12 5.86 -6.70
CA ARG A 136 -8.52 6.65 -5.54
C ARG A 136 -7.79 6.16 -4.30
N PHE A 137 -7.68 7.04 -3.32
CA PHE A 137 -6.97 6.76 -2.08
C PHE A 137 -7.90 6.83 -0.87
N LEU A 138 -7.80 5.81 -0.01
CA LEU A 138 -8.42 5.74 1.30
C LEU A 138 -7.35 5.83 2.38
N VAL A 139 -7.49 6.80 3.28
CA VAL A 139 -6.58 6.95 4.41
C VAL A 139 -7.00 5.98 5.51
N ALA A 140 -6.12 5.04 5.87
CA ALA A 140 -6.47 4.02 6.85
C ALA A 140 -6.06 4.39 8.28
N VAL A 141 -6.97 4.19 9.22
CA VAL A 141 -6.74 4.23 10.66
C VAL A 141 -6.38 2.82 11.13
N ASP A 142 -5.26 2.68 11.82
CA ASP A 142 -4.88 1.44 12.49
C ASP A 142 -5.38 1.46 13.93
N ARG A 143 -6.20 0.46 14.29
CA ARG A 143 -6.85 0.42 15.59
C ARG A 143 -5.92 0.33 16.79
N ARG A 144 -4.67 -0.09 16.59
CA ARG A 144 -3.69 -0.31 17.66
C ARG A 144 -3.18 0.98 18.32
N HIS A 145 -3.35 2.13 17.66
CA HIS A 145 -2.71 3.38 18.10
C HIS A 145 -3.61 4.29 18.95
N GLY A 146 -4.82 3.86 19.30
CA GLY A 146 -5.71 4.63 20.17
C GLY A 146 -6.52 5.72 19.44
N PRO A 147 -7.52 6.31 20.14
CA PRO A 147 -8.44 7.29 19.55
C PRO A 147 -7.79 8.63 19.22
N GLU A 148 -6.75 9.05 19.95
CA GLU A 148 -6.04 10.31 19.67
C GLU A 148 -5.33 10.24 18.31
N VAL A 149 -4.55 9.19 18.09
CA VAL A 149 -3.86 8.96 16.81
C VAL A 149 -4.86 8.73 15.67
N ALA A 150 -5.99 8.07 15.96
CA ALA A 150 -7.07 7.92 14.98
C ALA A 150 -7.62 9.29 14.55
N MET A 151 -7.86 10.19 15.50
CA MET A 151 -8.41 11.52 15.21
C MET A 151 -7.44 12.39 14.40
N GLU A 152 -6.12 12.30 14.66
CA GLU A 152 -5.11 12.94 13.82
C GLU A 152 -5.17 12.46 12.37
N THR A 153 -5.30 11.14 12.17
CA THR A 153 -5.41 10.54 10.84
C THR A 153 -6.70 10.94 10.13
N VAL A 154 -7.82 11.02 10.86
CA VAL A 154 -9.10 11.52 10.34
C VAL A 154 -8.97 12.96 9.87
N LYS A 155 -8.33 13.82 10.68
CA LYS A 155 -8.10 15.23 10.31
C LYS A 155 -7.24 15.36 9.05
N LEU A 156 -6.16 14.59 8.95
CA LEU A 156 -5.34 14.54 7.73
C LEU A 156 -6.17 14.10 6.53
N ALA A 157 -7.00 13.07 6.68
CA ALA A 157 -7.86 12.60 5.59
C ALA A 157 -8.86 13.66 5.13
N GLU A 158 -9.46 14.41 6.06
CA GLU A 158 -10.34 15.54 5.77
C GLU A 158 -9.60 16.63 4.97
N ASP A 159 -8.42 17.05 5.44
CA ASP A 159 -7.60 18.06 4.77
C ASP A 159 -7.25 17.65 3.32
N PHE A 160 -6.84 16.39 3.13
CA PHE A 160 -6.52 15.86 1.79
C PHE A 160 -7.76 15.62 0.92
N MET A 161 -8.91 15.28 1.50
CA MET A 161 -10.16 15.16 0.75
C MET A 161 -10.54 16.50 0.12
N LEU A 162 -10.32 17.62 0.83
CA LEU A 162 -10.60 18.97 0.34
C LEU A 162 -9.59 19.45 -0.72
N CYS A 163 -8.32 19.07 -0.63
CA CYS A 163 -7.27 19.62 -1.51
C CYS A 163 -6.82 18.70 -2.66
N SER A 164 -7.11 17.39 -2.62
CA SER A 164 -6.59 16.41 -3.60
C SER A 164 -7.35 16.34 -4.94
N GLY A 165 -8.33 17.22 -5.17
CA GLY A 165 -9.14 17.23 -6.39
C GLY A 165 -9.97 15.95 -6.58
N GLY A 166 -10.41 15.33 -5.47
CA GLY A 166 -11.19 14.08 -5.48
C GLY A 166 -10.35 12.80 -5.60
N THR A 167 -9.04 12.86 -5.36
CA THR A 167 -8.19 11.66 -5.34
C THR A 167 -8.32 10.91 -4.03
N VAL A 168 -8.34 11.62 -2.89
CA VAL A 168 -8.72 11.05 -1.59
C VAL A 168 -10.24 11.04 -1.48
N VAL A 169 -10.82 9.87 -1.24
CA VAL A 169 -12.28 9.67 -1.29
C VAL A 169 -12.89 9.11 -0.01
N GLY A 170 -12.07 8.74 0.98
CA GLY A 170 -12.59 8.21 2.23
C GLY A 170 -11.55 7.74 3.22
N LEU A 171 -12.06 7.06 4.24
CA LEU A 171 -11.34 6.50 5.38
C LEU A 171 -11.52 4.98 5.43
N ASP A 172 -10.52 4.30 5.96
CA ASP A 172 -10.57 2.88 6.32
C ASP A 172 -10.28 2.70 7.82
N LEU A 173 -10.82 1.65 8.43
CA LEU A 173 -10.45 1.23 9.79
C LEU A 173 -10.00 -0.23 9.75
N SER A 174 -8.71 -0.46 10.01
CA SER A 174 -8.06 -1.77 9.85
C SER A 174 -7.15 -2.11 11.04
N GLY A 175 -6.10 -2.91 10.81
CA GLY A 175 -5.25 -3.46 11.89
C GLY A 175 -5.79 -4.75 12.51
N ASP A 176 -5.13 -5.21 13.57
CA ASP A 176 -5.43 -6.48 14.27
C ASP A 176 -6.82 -6.47 14.90
N PRO A 177 -7.76 -7.32 14.45
CA PRO A 177 -9.14 -7.26 14.91
C PRO A 177 -9.36 -7.63 16.38
N THR A 178 -8.38 -8.26 17.02
CA THR A 178 -8.45 -8.68 18.43
C THR A 178 -8.14 -7.54 19.40
N VAL A 179 -7.55 -6.45 18.91
CA VAL A 179 -7.19 -5.29 19.73
C VAL A 179 -8.38 -4.33 19.81
N SER A 180 -8.94 -4.16 21.01
CA SER A 180 -9.94 -3.14 21.33
C SER A 180 -9.23 -1.96 21.99
N SER A 181 -8.82 -0.98 21.19
CA SER A 181 -8.20 0.25 21.66
C SER A 181 -8.76 1.51 21.00
N ILE A 182 -9.89 1.42 20.29
CA ILE A 182 -10.70 2.57 19.86
C ILE A 182 -11.99 2.58 20.67
#